data_AF-A0A7J9TKV5-F1
#
_entry.id   AF-A0A7J9TKV5-F1
#
_cell.length_a   1.000
_cell.length_b   1.000
_cell.length_c   1.000
_cell.angle_alpha   90.00
_cell.angle_beta   90.00
_cell.angle_gamma   90.00
#
_symmetry.space_group_name_H-M   'P 1'
#
loop_
_entity.id
_entity.type
_entity.pdbx_description
1 polymer ?
#
loop_
_entity_poly.entity_id
_entity_poly.type
_entity_poly.pdbx_seq_one_letter_code
_entity_poly.pdbx_strand_id
1 'polypeptide(L)' 'MTTVVFTEKNKAAAQIAKILGSGSVNRISVEGVQVYDFKKNGRQWRVMGLAGHIMGYD' A
#
# COMPACT_ATOMS: atom_id res chain seq x y z
N MET A 1 -8.63 -1.18 14.21
CA MET A 1 -8.89 -0.25 13.09
C MET A 1 -7.70 -0.26 12.15
N THR A 2 -7.96 -0.34 10.85
CA THR A 2 -6.94 -0.49 9.80
C THR A 2 -6.98 0.74 8.90
N THR A 3 -5.81 1.32 8.62
CA THR A 3 -5.65 2.40 7.64
C THR A 3 -5.23 1.80 6.32
N VAL A 4 -5.98 2.09 5.25
CA VAL A 4 -5.64 1.69 3.87
C VAL A 4 -5.22 2.92 3.09
N VAL A 5 -4.07 2.84 2.42
CA VAL A 5 -3.48 3.94 1.65
C VAL A 5 -3.31 3.48 0.21
N PHE A 6 -3.86 4.24 -0.73
CA PHE A 6 -3.70 4.03 -2.16
C PHE A 6 -2.74 5.06 -2.76
N THR A 7 -1.96 4.62 -3.73
CA THR A 7 -1.06 5.48 -4.52
C THR A 7 -1.26 5.19 -5.99
N GLU A 8 -0.97 6.16 -6.86
CA GLU A 8 -1.15 6.00 -8.31
C GLU A 8 -0.34 4.84 -8.92
N LYS A 9 0.81 4.49 -8.31
CA LYS A 9 1.77 3.49 -8.83
C LYS A 9 2.39 2.67 -7.71
N ASN A 10 2.60 1.38 -7.95
CA ASN A 10 3.20 0.45 -6.97
C ASN A 10 4.59 0.88 -6.45
N LYS A 11 5.42 1.53 -7.27
CA LYS A 11 6.72 2.06 -6.81
C LYS A 11 6.55 3.11 -5.70
N ALA A 12 5.52 3.96 -5.77
CA ALA A 12 5.24 4.96 -4.75
C ALA A 12 4.76 4.29 -3.45
N ALA A 13 3.84 3.31 -3.55
CA ALA A 13 3.40 2.50 -2.42
C ALA A 13 4.57 1.86 -1.66
N ALA A 14 5.51 1.24 -2.39
CA ALA A 14 6.67 0.59 -1.81
C ALA A 14 7.55 1.56 -1.00
N GLN A 15 7.84 2.74 -1.56
CA GLN A 15 8.68 3.74 -0.89
C GLN A 15 7.97 4.34 0.33
N ILE A 16 6.69 4.68 0.21
CA ILE A 16 5.89 5.20 1.33
C ILE A 16 5.83 4.17 2.46
N ALA A 17 5.55 2.90 2.14
CA ALA A 17 5.52 1.85 3.15
C ALA A 17 6.89 1.67 3.82
N LYS A 18 7.99 1.69 3.06
CA LYS A 18 9.34 1.57 3.60
C LYS A 18 9.66 2.70 4.60
N ILE A 19 9.31 3.94 4.27
CA ILE A 19 9.52 5.10 5.13
C ILE A 19 8.64 5.01 6.38
N LEU A 20 7.35 4.71 6.22
CA LEU A 20 6.38 4.72 7.32
C LEU A 20 6.49 3.50 8.24
N GLY A 21 6.87 2.34 7.70
CA GLY A 21 7.09 1.10 8.42
C GLY A 21 8.50 0.95 9.00
N SER A 22 9.30 2.02 9.01
CA SER A 22 10.66 2.04 9.56
C SER A 22 11.55 0.92 8.99
N GLY A 23 11.39 0.62 7.70
CA GLY A 23 12.12 -0.43 6.99
C GLY A 23 11.59 -1.86 7.16
N SER A 24 10.67 -2.12 8.10
CA SER A 24 10.05 -3.44 8.30
C SER A 24 8.62 -3.44 7.74
N VAL A 25 8.48 -3.98 6.54
CA VAL A 25 7.21 -4.03 5.81
C VAL A 25 6.99 -5.45 5.31
N ASN A 26 5.85 -6.04 5.64
CA ASN A 26 5.44 -7.30 5.08
C ASN A 26 4.82 -7.07 3.71
N ARG A 27 5.32 -7.74 2.67
CA ARG A 27 4.76 -7.64 1.32
C ARG A 27 3.91 -8.87 1.03
N ILE A 28 2.64 -8.64 0.77
CA ILE A 28 1.70 -9.68 0.35
C ILE A 28 1.11 -9.34 -1.02
N SER A 29 0.48 -10.31 -1.67
CA SER A 29 -0.29 -10.11 -2.90
C SER A 29 -1.74 -10.47 -2.62
N VAL A 30 -2.67 -9.62 -3.03
CA VAL A 30 -4.12 -9.83 -2.91
C VAL A 30 -4.70 -9.65 -4.30
N GLU A 31 -5.24 -10.72 -4.90
CA GLU A 31 -5.80 -10.70 -6.26
C GLU A 31 -4.85 -10.07 -7.31
N GLY A 32 -3.54 -10.35 -7.18
CA GLY A 32 -2.50 -9.80 -8.06
C GLY A 32 -2.05 -8.37 -7.73
N VAL A 33 -2.70 -7.68 -6.77
CA VAL A 33 -2.31 -6.37 -6.27
C VAL A 33 -1.30 -6.52 -5.14
N GLN A 34 -0.19 -5.81 -5.24
CA GLN A 34 0.81 -5.80 -4.17
C GLN A 34 0.36 -4.92 -3.01
N VAL A 35 0.46 -5.48 -1.81
CA VAL A 35 0.08 -4.83 -0.56
C VAL A 35 1.27 -4.82 0.38
N TYR A 36 1.54 -3.67 0.97
CA TYR A 36 2.60 -3.44 1.94
C TYR A 36 1.98 -3.24 3.33
N ASP A 37 2.09 -4.26 4.17
CA ASP A 37 1.47 -4.34 5.50
C ASP A 37 2.49 -4.05 6.61
N PHE A 38 2.14 -3.18 7.55
CA PHE A 38 2.94 -2.90 8.74
C PHE A 38 2.08 -2.34 9.88
N LYS A 39 2.62 -2.39 11.11
CA LYS A 39 2.03 -1.71 12.27
C LYS A 39 2.74 -0.39 12.52
N LYS A 40 1.95 0.68 12.74
CA LYS A 40 2.46 1.98 13.19
C LYS A 40 1.53 2.55 14.25
N ASN A 41 2.10 2.96 15.39
CA ASN A 41 1.36 3.52 16.54
C ASN A 41 0.18 2.63 16.98
N GLY A 42 0.38 1.31 17.05
CA GLY A 42 -0.65 0.34 17.42
C GLY A 42 -1.75 0.11 16.38
N ARG A 43 -1.70 0.78 15.22
CA ARG A 43 -2.67 0.62 14.13
C ARG A 43 -2.07 -0.20 12.99
N GLN A 44 -2.91 -0.98 12.34
CA GLN A 44 -2.53 -1.71 11.13
C GLN A 44 -2.60 -0.78 9.93
N TRP A 45 -1.59 -0.82 9.07
CA TRP A 45 -1.50 -0.04 7.85
C TRP A 45 -1.32 -0.99 6.67
N ARG A 46 -2.05 -0.70 5.59
CA ARG A 46 -1.92 -1.36 4.30
C ARG A 46 -1.70 -0.31 3.23
N VAL A 47 -0.58 -0.39 2.51
CA VAL A 47 -0.28 0.55 1.42
C VAL A 47 -0.29 -0.23 0.10
N MET A 48 -1.00 0.28 -0.91
CA MET A 48 -1.16 -0.36 -2.20
C MET A 48 -0.94 0.64 -3.33
N GLY A 49 -0.42 0.16 -4.45
CA GLY A 49 -0.31 0.94 -5.67
C GLY A 49 -1.34 0.51 -6.70
N LEU A 50 -1.98 1.49 -7.32
CA LEU A 50 -2.83 1.33 -8.47
C LEU A 50 -1.97 1.23 -9.74
N ALA A 51 -2.65 0.98 -10.86
CA ALA A 51 -2.06 0.93 -12.21
C ALA A 51 -2.62 2.06 -13.08
N GLY A 52 -2.68 3.28 -12.53
CA GLY A 52 -3.35 4.41 -13.17
C GLY A 52 -4.84 4.49 -12.81
N HIS A 53 -5.65 5.00 -13.74
CA HIS A 53 -7.09 5.15 -13.56
C HIS A 53 -7.77 3.81 -13.25
N ILE A 54 -8.49 3.76 -12.13
CA ILE A 54 -9.30 2.58 -11.75
C ILE A 54 -10.55 2.47 -12.63
N MET A 55 -11.07 3.62 -13.09
CA MET A 55 -12.28 3.71 -13.89
C MET A 55 -11.96 4.41 -15.21
N GLY A 56 -12.50 3.86 -16.29
CA GLY A 56 -12.59 4.57 -17.57
C GLY A 56 -13.77 5.54 -17.57
N TYR A 57 -13.80 6.42 -18.55
CA TYR A 57 -15.01 7.15 -18.90
C TYR A 57 -15.73 6.38 -20.00
N ASP A 58 -17.03 6.17 -19.80
CA ASP A 58 -18.02 5.84 -20.81
C ASP A 58 -19.06 6.96 -20.82
#